data_AF-A0A498SYJ3-F1
#
_entry.id   AF-A0A498SYJ3-F1
#
_cell.length_a   1.000
_cell.length_b   1.000
_cell.length_c   1.000
_cell.angle_alpha   90.00
_cell.angle_beta   90.00
_cell.angle_gamma   90.00
#
_symmetry.space_group_name_H-M   'P 1'
#
loop_
_entity.id
_entity.type
_entity.pdbx_description
1 polymer ?
#
loop_
_entity_poly.entity_id
_entity_poly.type
_entity_poly.pdbx_seq_one_letter_code
_entity_poly.pdbx_strand_id
1 'polypeptide(L)'
;MFSDESESALLFALRKRFDAKRFYTFAGDVLIVLNPYDALSTIYDDTVQKLYRQSNNLNSLPAHIFSVGQKALGRIENEHSKHESICF
;
A
#
# COMPACT_ATOMS: atom_id res chain seq x y z
N MET A 1 7.75 12.62 -19.28
CA MET A 1 7.30 11.66 -20.30
C MET A 1 7.88 10.31 -19.88
N PHE A 2 7.08 9.48 -19.21
CA PHE A 2 7.49 8.11 -18.90
C PHE A 2 7.64 7.39 -20.24
N SER A 3 8.77 6.71 -20.47
CA SER A 3 8.95 5.94 -21.71
C SER A 3 7.95 4.79 -21.74
N ASP A 4 7.43 4.45 -22.91
CA ASP A 4 6.48 3.35 -23.14
C ASP A 4 7.00 2.00 -22.60
N GLU A 5 8.33 1.86 -22.58
CA GLU A 5 9.04 0.74 -21.96
C GLU A 5 8.85 0.67 -20.44
N SER A 6 8.79 1.82 -19.75
CA SER A 6 8.56 1.88 -18.30
C SER A 6 7.15 1.45 -17.93
N GLU A 7 6.16 1.81 -18.74
CA GLU A 7 4.77 1.41 -18.51
C GLU A 7 4.58 -0.09 -18.74
N SER A 8 5.16 -0.62 -19.82
CA SER A 8 5.16 -2.05 -20.13
C SER A 8 5.83 -2.88 -19.02
N ALA A 9 6.98 -2.41 -18.51
CA ALA A 9 7.67 -3.06 -17.40
C ALA A 9 6.86 -3.05 -16.09
N LEU A 10 6.18 -1.94 -15.79
CA LEU A 10 5.29 -1.83 -14.63
C LEU A 10 4.13 -2.82 -14.75
N LEU A 11 3.46 -2.87 -15.90
CA LEU A 11 2.35 -3.80 -16.14
C LEU A 11 2.80 -5.26 -16.01
N PHE A 12 3.96 -5.60 -16.56
CA PHE A 12 4.54 -6.93 -16.41
C PHE A 12 4.82 -7.28 -14.94
N ALA A 13 5.40 -6.36 -14.17
CA ALA A 13 5.66 -6.56 -12.75
C ALA A 13 4.36 -6.70 -11.94
N LEU A 14 3.35 -5.88 -12.22
CA LEU A 14 2.03 -5.95 -11.59
C LEU A 14 1.34 -7.29 -11.90
N ARG A 15 1.41 -7.76 -13.15
CA ARG A 15 0.88 -9.07 -13.54
C ARG A 15 1.55 -10.21 -12.76
N LYS A 16 2.88 -10.25 -12.73
CA LYS A 16 3.63 -11.28 -11.99
C LYS A 16 3.29 -11.28 -10.50
N ARG A 17 3.05 -10.11 -9.91
CA ARG A 17 2.65 -9.97 -8.51
C ARG A 17 1.21 -10.45 -8.28
N PHE A 18 0.30 -10.12 -9.19
CA PHE A 18 -1.09 -10.58 -9.15
C PHE A 18 -1.16 -12.12 -9.19
N ASP A 19 -0.43 -12.74 -10.12
CA ASP A 19 -0.34 -14.20 -10.24
C ASP A 19 0.23 -14.85 -8.96
N ALA A 20 1.10 -14.15 -8.23
CA ALA A 20 1.64 -14.55 -6.94
C ALA A 20 0.76 -14.16 -5.73
N LYS A 21 -0.49 -13.74 -5.95
CA LYS A 21 -1.45 -13.27 -4.93
C LYS A 21 -0.96 -12.07 -4.11
N ARG A 22 -0.17 -11.18 -4.72
CA ARG A 22 0.33 -9.92 -4.11
C ARG A 22 -0.37 -8.72 -4.73
N PHE A 23 -1.52 -8.36 -4.17
CA PHE A 23 -2.45 -7.40 -4.76
C PHE A 23 -2.11 -5.92 -4.49
N TYR A 24 -1.19 -5.67 -3.56
CA TYR A 24 -0.77 -4.34 -3.13
C TYR A 24 0.68 -4.06 -3.55
N THR A 25 0.93 -2.91 -4.16
CA THR A 25 2.27 -2.53 -4.64
C THR A 25 2.51 -1.04 -4.43
N PHE A 26 3.56 -0.69 -3.70
CA PHE A 26 4.01 0.70 -3.62
C PHE A 26 4.81 1.08 -4.87
N ALA A 27 4.50 2.26 -5.43
CA ALA A 27 5.24 2.94 -6.46
C ALA A 27 5.54 4.36 -5.97
N GLY A 28 6.63 4.52 -5.22
CA GLY A 28 6.88 5.73 -4.43
C GLY A 28 5.81 5.92 -3.35
N ASP A 29 5.19 7.10 -3.33
CA ASP A 29 4.13 7.43 -2.36
C ASP A 29 2.74 6.92 -2.79
N VAL A 30 2.60 6.40 -4.01
CA VAL A 30 1.34 5.86 -4.53
C VAL A 30 1.24 4.37 -4.21
N LEU A 31 0.08 3.94 -3.71
CA LEU A 31 -0.26 2.53 -3.53
C LEU A 31 -1.13 2.05 -4.69
N ILE A 32 -0.59 1.17 -5.53
CA ILE A 32 -1.33 0.50 -6.60
C ILE A 32 -1.99 -0.75 -6.02
N VAL A 33 -3.31 -0.86 -6.20
CA VAL A 33 -4.13 -1.98 -5.71
C VAL A 33 -4.83 -2.63 -6.89
N LEU A 34 -4.66 -3.95 -7.02
CA LEU A 34 -5.38 -4.76 -8.00
C LEU A 34 -6.45 -5.60 -7.31
N ASN A 35 -7.71 -5.44 -7.70
CA ASN A 35 -8.80 -6.21 -7.12
C ASN A 35 -8.70 -7.70 -7.52
N PRO A 36 -8.58 -8.64 -6.56
CA PRO A 36 -8.56 -10.07 -6.87
C PRO A 36 -9.94 -10.67 -7.13
N TYR A 37 -11.02 -9.93 -6.89
CA TYR A 37 -12.41 -10.41 -6.90
C TYR A 37 -12.64 -11.61 -5.97
N ASP A 38 -11.86 -11.70 -4.88
CA ASP A 38 -11.92 -12.77 -3.89
C ASP A 38 -11.80 -12.18 -2.47
N ALA A 39 -12.32 -12.88 -1.47
CA ALA A 39 -12.25 -12.47 -0.08
C ALA A 39 -10.83 -12.70 0.47
N LEU A 40 -10.19 -11.63 0.96
CA LEU A 40 -8.83 -11.67 1.49
C LEU A 40 -8.81 -11.70 3.03
N SER A 41 -9.44 -12.70 3.64
CA SER A 41 -9.60 -12.79 5.10
C SER A 41 -8.28 -12.77 5.89
N THR A 42 -7.17 -13.20 5.27
CA THR A 42 -5.86 -13.31 5.93
C THR A 42 -5.06 -12.01 6.02
N ILE A 43 -5.49 -10.93 5.34
CA ILE A 43 -4.75 -9.66 5.33
C ILE A 43 -5.55 -8.48 5.91
N TYR A 44 -6.83 -8.69 6.23
CA TYR A 44 -7.72 -7.67 6.78
C TYR A 44 -8.19 -7.95 8.20
N ASP A 45 -7.62 -8.95 8.87
CA ASP A 45 -7.99 -9.24 10.25
C ASP A 45 -7.46 -8.20 11.25
N ASP A 46 -8.01 -8.25 12.46
CA ASP A 46 -7.65 -7.35 13.56
C ASP A 46 -6.17 -7.45 13.97
N THR A 47 -5.56 -8.63 13.79
CA THR A 47 -4.15 -8.87 14.13
C THR A 47 -3.26 -8.11 13.16
N VAL A 48 -3.55 -8.18 11.86
CA VAL A 48 -2.87 -7.41 10.82
C VAL A 48 -3.08 -5.92 11.05
N GLN A 49 -4.31 -5.48 11.33
CA GLN A 49 -4.58 -4.07 11.60
C GLN A 49 -3.79 -3.55 12.82
N LYS A 50 -3.69 -4.33 13.90
CA LYS A 50 -2.87 -4.00 15.08
C LYS A 50 -1.38 -3.95 14.73
N LEU A 51 -0.88 -4.89 13.93
CA LEU A 51 0.52 -4.90 13.47
C LEU A 51 0.89 -3.59 12.76
N TYR A 52 0.06 -3.11 11.83
CA TYR A 52 0.34 -1.83 11.16
C TYR A 52 0.26 -0.64 12.11
N ARG A 53 -0.70 -0.62 13.05
CA ARG A 53 -0.82 0.48 14.03
C ARG A 53 0.35 0.57 15.00
N GLN A 54 0.93 -0.56 15.40
CA GLN A 54 2.00 -0.62 16.40
C GLN A 54 3.40 -0.58 15.80
N SER A 55 3.53 -0.63 14.48
CA SER A 55 4.85 -0.64 13.83
C SER A 55 5.49 0.74 13.80
N ASN A 56 6.69 0.83 14.39
CA ASN A 56 7.54 2.03 14.31
C ASN A 56 8.16 2.21 12.91
N ASN A 57 8.16 1.17 12.07
CA ASN A 57 8.71 1.23 10.72
C ASN A 57 7.72 0.61 9.72
N LEU A 58 6.84 1.44 9.16
CA LEU A 58 5.84 1.00 8.18
C LEU A 58 6.46 0.54 6.86
N ASN A 59 7.68 0.97 6.54
CA ASN A 59 8.34 0.60 5.29
C ASN A 59 8.95 -0.81 5.33
N SER A 60 9.10 -1.42 6.51
CA SER A 60 9.53 -2.82 6.64
C SER A 60 8.37 -3.81 6.50
N LEU A 61 7.12 -3.33 6.59
CA LEU A 61 5.93 -4.16 6.43
C LEU A 61 5.56 -4.32 4.94
N PRO A 62 4.82 -5.38 4.59
CA PRO A 62 4.27 -5.53 3.24
C PRO A 62 3.45 -4.30 2.81
N ALA A 63 3.33 -4.06 1.50
CA ALA A 63 2.44 -3.04 0.99
C ALA A 63 0.99 -3.39 1.36
N HIS A 64 0.27 -2.43 1.97
CA HIS A 64 -1.12 -2.63 2.39
C HIS A 64 -1.81 -1.28 2.63
N ILE A 65 -3.14 -1.22 2.46
CA ILE A 65 -3.91 0.01 2.69
C ILE A 65 -3.78 0.55 4.13
N PHE A 66 -3.59 -0.34 5.12
CA PHE A 66 -3.37 0.06 6.52
C PHE A 66 -2.10 0.88 6.70
N SER A 67 -1.05 0.63 5.91
CA SER A 67 0.17 1.44 5.97
C SER A 67 -0.05 2.86 5.45
N VAL A 68 -0.96 3.07 4.48
CA VAL A 68 -1.31 4.41 3.98
C VAL A 68 -2.06 5.19 5.05
N GLY A 69 -3.07 4.58 5.69
CA GLY A 69 -3.80 5.19 6.79
C GLY A 69 -2.89 5.53 7.98
N GLN A 70 -2.01 4.61 8.38
CA GLN A 70 -1.09 4.85 9.49
C GLN A 70 -0.05 5.94 9.16
N LYS A 71 0.44 6.02 7.91
CA LYS A 71 1.32 7.11 7.46
C LYS A 71 0.62 8.47 7.57
N ALA A 72 -0.61 8.59 7.08
CA ALA A 72 -1.37 9.83 7.16
C ALA A 72 -1.61 10.25 8.63
N LEU A 73 -2.05 9.32 9.48
CA LEU A 73 -2.24 9.59 10.91
C LEU A 73 -0.93 10.02 11.59
N GLY A 74 0.16 9.29 11.36
CA GLY A 74 1.46 9.61 11.94
C GLY A 74 2.00 10.98 11.51
N ARG A 75 1.67 11.49 10.31
CA ARG A 75 2.06 12.85 9.90
C ARG A 75 1.32 13.93 10.69
N ILE A 76 0.05 13.68 11.04
CA ILE A 76 -0.75 14.57 11.87
C ILE A 76 -0.23 14.54 13.32
N GLU A 77 -0.04 13.34 13.89
CA GLU A 77 0.39 13.15 15.28
C GLU A 77 1.78 13.70 15.56
N ASN A 78 2.71 13.60 14.60
CA ASN A 78 4.05 14.15 14.72
C ASN A 78 4.12 15.64 14.35
N GLU A 79 2.98 16.34 14.21
CA GLU A 79 2.86 17.75 13.84
C GLU A 79 3.57 18.13 12.51
N HIS A 80 3.86 17.14 11.66
CA HIS A 80 4.46 17.38 10.33
C HIS A 80 3.43 17.93 9.35
N SER A 81 2.14 17.77 9.64
CA SER A 81 1.03 18.31 8.86
C SER A 81 -0.17 18.57 9.77
N LYS A 82 -0.97 19.59 9.43
CA LYS A 82 -2.24 19.88 10.13
C LYS A 82 -3.41 19.07 9.56
N HIS A 83 -3.31 18.70 8.29
CA HIS A 83 -4.38 18.02 7.54
C HIS A 83 -3.78 17.04 6.55
N GLU A 84 -4.34 15.84 6.47
CA GLU A 84 -4.00 14.86 5.44
C GLU A 84 -5.27 14.46 4.68
N SER A 85 -5.10 14.09 3.42
CA SER A 85 -6.17 13.60 2.54
C SER A 85 -5.67 12.39 1.78
N ILE A 86 -6.52 11.38 1.65
CA ILE A 86 -6.23 10.17 0.86
C ILE A 86 -7.12 10.22 -0.39
N CYS A 87 -6.49 10.23 -1.56
CA CYS A 87 -7.17 10.21 -2.85
C CYS A 87 -7.12 8.79 -3.44
N PHE A 88 -8.24 8.35 -4.01
CA PHE A 88 -8.40 7.04 -4.65
C PHE A 88 -8.65 7.22 -6.15
#